data_AF-A0A1I0SL32-F1
#
_entry.id   AF-A0A1I0SL32-F1
#
_cell.length_a   1.000
_cell.length_b   1.000
_cell.length_c   1.000
_cell.angle_alpha   90.00
_cell.angle_beta   90.00
_cell.angle_gamma   90.00
#
_symmetry.space_group_name_H-M   'P 1'
#
loop_
_entity.id
_entity.type
_entity.pdbx_description
1 polymer ?
#
loop_
_entity_poly.entity_id
_entity_poly.type
_entity_poly.pdbx_seq_one_letter_code
_entity_poly.pdbx_strand_id
1 'polypeptide(L)'
;MGEVKYIKINILLLLAIIPLSVVDHLFAVYNESLFFLYEWLLTLLILCSTILSIISIGKIKGNLKWVSISILAFLVQFSVLSLFLGPFTRYALFSVFYIVTFFATIIFIISFRKAETFKWIPMVFIIVSVIFTCYMLLLNSLWGRDVS
;
A
#
# COMPACT_ATOMS: atom_id res chain seq x y z
N MET A 1 10.64 16.87 17.96
CA MET A 1 9.16 16.67 18.01
C MET A 1 8.47 16.68 16.63
N GLY A 2 8.88 17.54 15.68
CA GLY A 2 8.22 17.61 14.36
C GLY A 2 8.36 16.35 13.49
N GLU A 3 9.52 15.70 13.49
CA GLU A 3 9.80 14.50 12.67
C GLU A 3 8.82 13.34 12.95
N VAL A 4 8.59 13.03 14.23
CA VAL A 4 7.65 12.00 14.67
C VAL A 4 6.20 12.36 14.32
N LYS A 5 5.87 13.67 14.27
CA LYS A 5 4.52 14.13 13.89
C LYS A 5 4.19 13.74 12.45
N TYR A 6 5.14 13.88 11.52
CA TYR A 6 4.93 13.50 10.12
C TYR A 6 4.68 11.99 9.98
N ILE A 7 5.48 11.16 10.65
CA ILE A 7 5.28 9.70 10.65
C ILE A 7 3.90 9.34 11.21
N LYS A 8 3.50 9.93 12.34
CA LYS A 8 2.17 9.69 12.94
C LYS A 8 1.01 10.08 12.01
N ILE A 9 1.11 11.24 11.35
CA ILE A 9 0.08 11.67 10.38
C ILE A 9 0.00 10.68 9.23
N ASN A 10 1.13 10.22 8.69
CA ASN A 10 1.14 9.26 7.59
C ASN A 10 0.53 7.91 7.98
N ILE A 11 0.80 7.43 9.19
CA ILE A 11 0.18 6.20 9.71
C ILE A 11 -1.33 6.38 9.85
N LEU A 12 -1.77 7.52 10.36
CA LEU A 12 -3.21 7.80 10.54
C LEU A 12 -3.93 7.85 9.18
N LEU A 13 -3.30 8.44 8.16
CA LEU A 13 -3.80 8.39 6.79
C LEU A 13 -3.85 6.96 6.25
N LEU A 14 -2.81 6.15 6.46
CA LEU A 14 -2.82 4.74 6.05
C LEU A 14 -3.91 3.93 6.77
N LEU A 15 -4.21 4.25 8.02
CA LEU A 15 -5.27 3.57 8.78
C LEU A 15 -6.65 3.81 8.14
N ALA A 16 -6.84 4.95 7.46
CA ALA A 16 -8.08 5.26 6.75
C ALA A 16 -8.33 4.36 5.53
N ILE A 17 -7.35 3.55 5.09
CA ILE A 17 -7.56 2.50 4.09
C ILE A 17 -8.59 1.48 4.60
N ILE A 18 -8.59 1.15 5.90
CA ILE A 18 -9.50 0.14 6.47
C ILE A 18 -10.99 0.54 6.32
N PRO A 19 -11.45 1.71 6.81
CA PRO A 19 -12.83 2.12 6.61
C PRO A 19 -13.16 2.33 5.13
N LEU A 20 -12.19 2.77 4.32
CA LEU A 20 -12.35 2.86 2.87
C LEU A 20 -12.63 1.49 2.23
N SER A 21 -11.95 0.43 2.65
CA SER A 21 -12.22 -0.94 2.17
C SER A 21 -13.61 -1.46 2.55
N VAL A 22 -14.24 -0.94 3.60
CA VAL A 22 -15.64 -1.26 3.92
C VAL A 22 -16.58 -0.55 2.94
N VAL A 23 -16.30 0.73 2.64
CA VAL A 23 -17.06 1.52 1.65
C VAL A 23 -16.94 0.91 0.26
N ASP A 24 -15.76 0.41 -0.11
CA ASP A 24 -15.49 -0.35 -1.33
C ASP A 24 -16.50 -1.49 -1.49
N HIS A 25 -16.57 -2.38 -0.49
CA HIS A 25 -17.49 -3.51 -0.52
C HIS A 25 -18.95 -3.08 -0.63
N LEU A 26 -19.36 -2.03 0.10
CA LEU A 26 -20.72 -1.53 0.05
C LEU A 26 -21.09 -0.97 -1.33
N PHE A 27 -20.19 -0.21 -1.96
CA PHE A 27 -20.46 0.37 -3.28
C PHE A 27 -20.34 -0.67 -4.38
N ALA A 28 -19.34 -1.55 -4.36
CA ALA A 28 -19.17 -2.61 -5.35
C ALA A 28 -20.36 -3.58 -5.38
N VAL A 29 -20.94 -3.90 -4.22
CA VAL A 29 -22.05 -4.88 -4.13
C VAL A 29 -23.42 -4.23 -4.28
N TYR A 30 -23.67 -3.09 -3.64
CA TYR A 30 -25.03 -2.55 -3.51
C TYR A 30 -25.30 -1.30 -4.36
N ASN A 31 -24.27 -0.53 -4.75
CA ASN A 31 -24.43 0.74 -5.45
C ASN A 31 -23.24 1.02 -6.38
N GLU A 32 -23.11 0.22 -7.45
CA GLU A 32 -21.98 0.30 -8.39
C GLU A 32 -21.82 1.70 -9.01
N SER A 33 -22.92 2.44 -9.20
CA SER A 33 -22.89 3.81 -9.70
C SER A 33 -22.14 4.80 -8.81
N LEU A 34 -21.97 4.50 -7.52
CA LEU A 34 -21.21 5.30 -6.55
C LEU A 34 -19.76 4.82 -6.39
N PHE A 35 -19.38 3.72 -7.04
CA PHE A 35 -18.05 3.13 -6.93
C PHE A 35 -16.92 4.11 -7.29
N PHE A 36 -17.16 5.00 -8.27
CA PHE A 36 -16.18 6.04 -8.64
C PHE A 36 -15.80 6.93 -7.44
N LEU A 37 -16.73 7.21 -6.51
CA LEU A 37 -16.42 8.04 -5.33
C LEU A 37 -15.37 7.37 -4.45
N TYR A 38 -15.47 6.04 -4.29
CA TYR A 38 -14.47 5.27 -3.57
C TYR A 38 -13.11 5.32 -4.29
N GLU A 39 -13.07 5.06 -5.61
CA GLU A 39 -11.82 5.08 -6.39
C GLU A 39 -11.10 6.43 -6.27
N TRP A 40 -11.84 7.53 -6.39
CA TRP A 40 -11.28 8.88 -6.26
C TRP A 40 -10.78 9.18 -4.85
N LEU A 41 -11.54 8.77 -3.82
CA LEU A 41 -11.14 9.00 -2.43
C LEU A 41 -9.90 8.19 -2.06
N LEU A 42 -9.82 6.93 -2.51
CA LEU A 42 -8.65 6.07 -2.35
C LEU A 42 -7.44 6.67 -3.08
N THR A 43 -7.62 7.12 -4.31
CA THR A 43 -6.55 7.75 -5.11
C THR A 43 -6.02 9.01 -4.41
N LEU A 44 -6.90 9.87 -3.91
CA LEU A 44 -6.53 11.07 -3.18
C LEU A 44 -5.78 10.73 -1.88
N LEU A 45 -6.23 9.72 -1.14
CA LEU A 45 -5.58 9.23 0.07
C LEU A 45 -4.15 8.75 -0.20
N ILE A 46 -3.96 7.89 -1.21
CA ILE A 46 -2.65 7.37 -1.62
C ILE A 46 -1.75 8.53 -2.05
N LEU A 47 -2.26 9.47 -2.84
CA LEU A 47 -1.50 10.59 -3.35
C LEU A 47 -1.05 11.54 -2.23
N CYS A 48 -1.94 11.91 -1.32
CA CYS A 48 -1.60 12.71 -0.14
C CYS A 48 -0.56 12.02 0.75
N SER A 49 -0.73 10.72 1.01
CA SER A 49 0.21 9.94 1.83
C SER A 49 1.58 9.81 1.16
N THR A 50 1.61 9.70 -0.18
CA THR A 50 2.84 9.63 -0.97
C THR A 50 3.61 10.94 -0.90
N ILE A 51 2.92 12.07 -1.13
CA ILE A 51 3.52 13.41 -1.03
C ILE A 51 4.06 13.62 0.39
N LEU A 52 3.28 13.29 1.41
CA LEU A 52 3.71 13.46 2.81
C LEU A 52 4.89 12.56 3.15
N SER A 53 4.92 11.34 2.60
CA SER A 53 6.06 10.42 2.75
C SER A 53 7.33 11.00 2.12
N ILE A 54 7.27 11.49 0.88
CA ILE A 54 8.41 12.12 0.20
C ILE A 54 8.92 13.33 0.99
N ILE A 55 8.02 14.21 1.44
CA ILE A 55 8.38 15.37 2.28
C ILE A 55 9.05 14.91 3.58
N SER A 56 8.53 13.84 4.21
CA SER A 56 9.09 13.32 5.45
C SER A 56 10.50 12.73 5.25
N ILE A 57 10.77 12.08 4.13
CA ILE A 57 12.11 11.54 3.79
C ILE A 57 13.14 12.66 3.65
N GLY A 58 12.75 13.81 3.10
CA GLY A 58 13.62 14.98 2.96
C GLY A 58 13.85 15.74 4.27
N LYS A 59 12.85 15.75 5.17
CA LYS A 59 12.92 16.51 6.43
C LYS A 59 13.50 15.73 7.61
N ILE A 60 13.33 14.41 7.65
CA ILE A 60 13.74 13.57 8.79
C ILE A 60 15.21 13.17 8.64
N LYS A 61 16.00 13.38 9.71
CA LYS A 61 17.40 12.94 9.77
C LYS A 61 17.54 11.63 10.55
N GLY A 62 18.62 10.89 10.26
CA GLY A 62 18.97 9.67 11.00
C GLY A 62 18.10 8.45 10.70
N ASN A 63 17.99 7.55 11.68
CA ASN A 63 17.41 6.21 11.50
C ASN A 63 15.89 6.20 11.29
N LEU A 64 15.18 7.24 11.73
CA LEU A 64 13.73 7.42 11.50
C LEU A 64 13.36 7.55 10.02
N LYS A 65 14.30 8.01 9.18
CA LYS A 65 14.09 8.13 7.72
C LYS A 65 13.72 6.80 7.09
N TRP A 66 14.25 5.68 7.59
CA TRP A 66 13.94 4.35 7.08
C TRP A 66 12.47 3.98 7.27
N VAL A 67 11.82 4.45 8.33
CA VAL A 67 10.38 4.26 8.53
C VAL A 67 9.60 4.99 7.43
N SER A 68 9.93 6.24 7.13
CA SER A 68 9.31 6.97 6.02
C SER A 68 9.55 6.31 4.66
N ILE A 69 10.77 5.82 4.41
CA ILE A 69 11.08 5.07 3.18
C ILE A 69 10.23 3.80 3.09
N SER A 70 10.03 3.08 4.21
CA SER A 70 9.15 1.91 4.23
C SER A 70 7.69 2.27 3.96
N ILE A 71 7.19 3.40 4.47
CA ILE A 71 5.84 3.89 4.17
C ILE A 71 5.70 4.21 2.68
N LEU A 72 6.71 4.85 2.08
CA LEU A 72 6.70 5.12 0.63
C LEU A 72 6.70 3.82 -0.19
N ALA A 73 7.55 2.86 0.16
CA ALA A 73 7.61 1.58 -0.54
C ALA A 73 6.29 0.80 -0.43
N PHE A 74 5.64 0.84 0.74
CA PHE A 74 4.31 0.26 0.93
C PHE A 74 3.26 0.95 0.05
N LEU A 75 3.25 2.28 -0.01
CA LEU A 75 2.31 3.02 -0.87
C LEU A 75 2.50 2.69 -2.36
N VAL A 76 3.75 2.53 -2.82
CA VAL A 76 4.03 2.11 -4.19
C VAL A 76 3.52 0.68 -4.44
N GLN A 77 3.83 -0.26 -3.55
CA GLN A 77 3.33 -1.64 -3.66
C GLN A 77 1.80 -1.70 -3.65
N PHE A 78 1.16 -0.96 -2.74
CA PHE A 78 -0.29 -0.88 -2.64
C PHE A 78 -0.92 -0.25 -3.88
N SER A 79 -0.32 0.81 -4.44
CA SER A 79 -0.81 1.43 -5.69
C SER A 79 -0.81 0.44 -6.85
N VAL A 80 0.23 -0.41 -6.95
CA VAL A 80 0.30 -1.46 -7.97
C VAL A 80 -0.73 -2.55 -7.71
N LEU A 81 -0.99 -2.92 -6.46
CA LEU A 81 -2.07 -3.84 -6.09
C LEU A 81 -3.43 -3.27 -6.50
N SER A 82 -3.69 -1.98 -6.28
CA SER A 82 -4.98 -1.35 -6.61
C SER A 82 -5.31 -1.40 -8.10
N LEU A 83 -4.32 -1.52 -8.99
CA LEU A 83 -4.57 -1.77 -10.42
C LEU A 83 -5.32 -3.08 -10.69
N PHE A 84 -5.28 -4.02 -9.74
CA PHE A 84 -5.98 -5.29 -9.81
C PHE A 84 -7.37 -5.29 -9.16
N LEU A 85 -7.75 -4.20 -8.49
CA LEU A 85 -9.05 -4.05 -7.85
C LEU A 85 -10.10 -3.44 -8.77
N GLY A 86 -9.69 -2.91 -9.92
CA GLY A 86 -10.57 -2.28 -10.91
C GLY A 86 -10.52 -2.96 -12.29
N PRO A 87 -11.19 -2.39 -13.30
CA PRO A 87 -11.35 -3.01 -14.63
C PRO A 87 -10.07 -3.07 -15.47
N PHE A 88 -8.96 -2.48 -15.00
CA PHE A 88 -7.71 -2.35 -15.75
C PHE A 88 -6.73 -3.52 -15.55
N THR A 89 -7.21 -4.64 -15.01
CA THR A 89 -6.40 -5.86 -14.83
C THR A 89 -5.92 -6.41 -16.19
N ARG A 90 -4.61 -6.37 -16.43
CA ARG A 90 -3.96 -7.02 -17.58
C ARG A 90 -2.94 -8.03 -17.07
N TYR A 91 -2.83 -9.18 -17.73
CA TYR A 91 -1.90 -10.23 -17.33
C TYR A 91 -0.44 -9.76 -17.19
N ALA A 92 0.01 -8.87 -18.07
CA ALA A 92 1.36 -8.30 -18.01
C ALA A 92 1.66 -7.58 -16.68
N LEU A 93 0.64 -7.01 -16.01
CA LEU A 93 0.79 -6.29 -14.76
C LEU A 93 1.20 -7.21 -13.59
N PHE A 94 0.92 -8.53 -13.65
CA PHE A 94 1.33 -9.45 -12.57
C PHE A 94 2.84 -9.40 -12.36
N SER A 95 3.63 -9.33 -13.43
CA SER A 95 5.08 -9.20 -13.36
C SER A 95 5.52 -7.91 -12.65
N VAL A 96 4.83 -6.80 -12.95
CA VAL A 96 5.06 -5.50 -12.29
C VAL A 96 4.82 -5.60 -10.79
N PHE A 97 3.72 -6.25 -10.38
CA PHE A 97 3.43 -6.48 -8.97
C PHE A 97 4.54 -7.27 -8.25
N TYR A 98 5.01 -8.38 -8.83
CA TYR A 98 6.05 -9.19 -8.20
C TYR A 98 7.40 -8.46 -8.11
N ILE A 99 7.79 -7.72 -9.14
CA ILE A 99 9.01 -6.91 -9.15
C ILE A 99 8.95 -5.84 -8.05
N VAL A 100 7.83 -5.09 -7.99
CA VAL A 100 7.65 -4.04 -6.98
C VAL A 100 7.61 -4.63 -5.58
N THR A 101 6.94 -5.77 -5.38
CA THR A 101 6.88 -6.48 -4.10
C THR A 101 8.26 -6.96 -3.65
N PHE A 102 9.11 -7.44 -4.56
CA PHE A 102 10.48 -7.84 -4.25
C PHE A 102 11.29 -6.65 -3.70
N PHE A 103 11.29 -5.52 -4.40
CA PHE A 103 11.98 -4.31 -3.94
C PHE A 103 11.39 -3.75 -2.64
N ALA A 104 10.07 -3.69 -2.52
CA ALA A 104 9.39 -3.25 -1.31
C ALA A 104 9.77 -4.13 -0.10
N THR A 105 9.82 -5.44 -0.28
CA THR A 105 10.21 -6.40 0.77
C THR A 105 11.65 -6.16 1.24
N ILE A 106 12.59 -5.96 0.31
CA ILE A 106 13.98 -5.60 0.65
C ILE A 106 14.00 -4.32 1.50
N ILE A 107 13.26 -3.29 1.08
CA ILE A 107 13.16 -2.02 1.80
C ILE A 107 12.57 -2.24 3.19
N PHE A 108 11.53 -3.07 3.35
CA PHE A 108 10.93 -3.36 4.65
C PHE A 108 11.90 -4.07 5.59
N ILE A 109 12.65 -5.06 5.09
CA ILE A 109 13.66 -5.78 5.90
C ILE A 109 14.77 -4.82 6.34
N ILE A 110 15.29 -3.98 5.43
CA ILE A 110 16.31 -2.97 5.77
C ILE A 110 15.75 -1.99 6.80
N SER A 111 14.51 -1.54 6.61
CA SER A 111 13.87 -0.57 7.50
C SER A 111 13.60 -1.16 8.88
N PHE A 112 13.20 -2.43 8.97
CA PHE A 112 13.04 -3.14 10.24
C PHE A 112 14.36 -3.23 11.01
N ARG A 113 15.47 -3.51 10.32
CA ARG A 113 16.80 -3.60 10.92
C ARG A 113 17.33 -2.24 11.38
N LYS A 114 17.09 -1.18 10.60
CA LYS A 114 17.67 0.15 10.85
C LYS A 114 16.78 1.08 11.69
N ALA A 115 15.47 0.88 11.73
CA ALA A 115 14.58 1.71 12.54
C ALA A 115 14.81 1.40 14.02
N GLU A 116 15.25 2.37 14.82
CA GLU A 116 15.37 2.20 16.28
C GLU A 116 14.00 2.30 16.97
N THR A 117 13.16 3.21 16.49
CA THR A 117 11.79 3.46 16.96
C THR A 117 10.78 3.16 15.85
N PHE A 118 9.55 2.79 16.22
CA PHE A 118 8.48 2.39 15.28
C PHE A 118 8.77 1.16 14.40
N LYS A 119 9.59 0.22 14.87
CA LYS A 119 9.88 -1.08 14.19
C LYS A 119 8.63 -1.88 13.81
N TRP A 120 7.56 -1.71 14.58
CA TRP A 120 6.28 -2.38 14.32
C TRP A 120 5.68 -2.00 12.95
N ILE A 121 6.00 -0.83 12.40
CA ILE A 121 5.47 -0.38 11.10
C ILE A 121 6.04 -1.23 9.94
N PRO A 122 7.37 -1.30 9.71
CA PRO A 122 7.92 -2.23 8.74
C PRO A 122 7.49 -3.68 8.94
N MET A 123 7.32 -4.11 10.21
CA MET A 123 6.86 -5.46 10.52
C MET A 123 5.43 -5.72 10.01
N VAL A 124 4.50 -4.79 10.24
CA VAL A 124 3.13 -4.87 9.71
C VAL A 124 3.14 -4.88 8.19
N PHE A 125 3.96 -4.04 7.54
CA PHE A 125 4.07 -4.03 6.08
C PHE A 125 4.60 -5.34 5.50
N ILE A 126 5.52 -6.04 6.17
CA ILE A 126 5.95 -7.38 5.76
C ILE A 126 4.76 -8.36 5.80
N ILE A 127 4.00 -8.38 6.90
CA ILE A 127 2.84 -9.26 7.05
C ILE A 127 1.80 -8.98 5.96
N VAL A 128 1.46 -7.71 5.75
CA VAL A 128 0.50 -7.30 4.72
C VAL A 128 1.01 -7.62 3.32
N SER A 129 2.30 -7.43 3.04
CA SER A 129 2.92 -7.77 1.76
C SER A 129 2.82 -9.27 1.45
N VAL A 130 2.99 -10.13 2.47
CA VAL A 130 2.77 -11.59 2.31
C VAL A 130 1.31 -11.88 1.94
N ILE A 131 0.35 -11.25 2.62
CA ILE A 131 -1.08 -11.40 2.30
C ILE A 131 -1.36 -10.96 0.85
N PHE A 132 -0.83 -9.80 0.42
CA PHE A 132 -0.98 -9.32 -0.95
C PHE A 132 -0.36 -10.28 -1.97
N THR A 133 0.79 -10.87 -1.65
CA THR A 133 1.45 -11.84 -2.51
C THR A 133 0.61 -13.12 -2.64
N CYS A 134 0.05 -13.63 -1.53
CA CYS A 134 -0.86 -14.77 -1.56
C CYS A 134 -2.10 -14.47 -2.41
N TYR A 135 -2.72 -13.30 -2.22
CA TYR A 135 -3.86 -12.86 -3.04
C TYR A 135 -3.50 -12.84 -4.53
N MET A 136 -2.36 -12.24 -4.88
CA MET A 136 -1.92 -12.12 -6.27
C MET A 136 -1.53 -13.46 -6.90
N LEU A 137 -0.97 -14.39 -6.12
CA LEU A 137 -0.71 -15.76 -6.59
C LEU A 137 -2.01 -16.49 -6.92
N LEU A 138 -3.03 -16.36 -6.07
CA LEU A 138 -4.36 -16.93 -6.33
C LEU A 138 -4.99 -16.31 -7.58
N LEU A 139 -5.00 -14.97 -7.66
CA LEU A 139 -5.55 -14.25 -8.81
C LEU A 139 -4.85 -14.64 -10.12
N ASN A 140 -3.52 -14.76 -10.09
CA ASN A 140 -2.73 -15.19 -11.25
C ASN A 140 -3.03 -16.65 -11.63
N SER A 141 -3.20 -17.55 -10.66
CA SER A 141 -3.52 -18.96 -10.91
C SER A 141 -4.92 -19.17 -11.48
N LEU A 142 -5.87 -18.29 -11.14
CA LEU A 142 -7.25 -18.31 -11.63
C LEU A 142 -7.41 -17.57 -12.96
N TRP A 143 -6.39 -16.80 -13.37
CA TRP A 143 -6.46 -15.98 -14.58
C TRP A 143 -6.69 -16.83 -15.83
N GLY A 144 -7.76 -16.55 -16.57
CA GLY A 144 -8.11 -17.25 -17.81
C GLY A 144 -8.61 -18.69 -17.62
N ARG A 145 -8.86 -19.12 -16.38
CA ARG A 145 -9.64 -20.35 -16.13
C ARG A 145 -11.11 -19.96 -16.05
N ASP A 146 -11.92 -20.52 -16.95
CA ASP A 146 -13.37 -20.52 -16.78
C ASP A 146 -13.67 -21.32 -15.51
N VAL A 147 -14.00 -20.61 -14.43
CA VAL A 147 -14.69 -21.19 -13.27
C VAL A 147 -16.13 -21.42 -13.73
N SER A 148 -16.31 -22.51 -14.47
CA SER A 148 -17.61 -23.08 -14.84
C SER A 148 -18.29 -23.67 -13.62
#